data_AF-A0A845APZ8-F1
#
_entry.id   AF-A0A845APZ8-F1
#
_cell.length_a   1.000
_cell.length_b   1.000
_cell.length_c   1.000
_cell.angle_alpha   90.00
_cell.angle_beta   90.00
_cell.angle_gamma   90.00
#
_symmetry.space_group_name_H-M   'P 1'
#
loop_
_entity.id
_entity.type
_entity.pdbx_description
1 polymer ?
#
loop_
_entity_poly.entity_id
_entity_poly.type
_entity_poly.pdbx_seq_one_letter_code
_entity_poly.pdbx_strand_id
1 'polypeptide(L)'
;MSRATSPRSHQDAADPKDGIRGALAVERIEFDPWTVLAFLYPLSQLIVFDLVGQLYLLDILALPMLALLLTLSDAGDRLYRLRVFFIFMGLWLLGQVLTDLVRGTVPSDYLRGWSRIVFLGLHVCVLWLWLPRRRSYMIAFAIGLGIASAYNIPEEFIKDAWKFGYDKALVYCSLGLLLVIALRYRRIQYLIPAVLALLSLYILLQGARASFAIALFSSAVAAFVLFVTPFKEWRRKLNFGGFAIILVGGAAVIWGATFTYTAAAENGWLGREAYLKYRDQTSGEVPLILGGRTESLVSVRAIADSPVLGHGSWARDARYVALHHSIKVELGLPIFDAQKGKRDLIPSHSYLLGSWVEAGVLGGLFWLFVLSLPFATLFQLLKREEVLAPLIAYCSFALIWSVLFSPFSGSERFLVSFQLVVLFWFLRTGAISVSVFAPLRGKQRGAQGLAG
;
A
#
# COMPACT_ATOMS: atom_id res chain seq x y z
N MET A 1 79.65 17.73 -19.22
CA MET A 1 79.11 17.79 -17.84
C MET A 1 78.06 18.88 -17.80
N SER A 2 76.82 18.76 -17.36
CA SER A 2 75.93 17.65 -16.97
C SER A 2 74.52 18.26 -17.04
N ARG A 3 73.60 17.63 -17.78
CA ARG A 3 72.18 18.02 -17.84
C ARG A 3 71.50 17.59 -16.53
N ALA A 4 70.82 18.51 -15.85
CA ALA A 4 69.91 18.18 -14.75
C ALA A 4 68.48 18.56 -15.16
N THR A 5 67.74 17.55 -15.61
CA THR A 5 66.30 17.60 -15.85
C THR A 5 65.55 17.26 -14.56
N SER A 6 64.68 18.18 -14.11
CA SER A 6 63.76 17.95 -13.00
C SER A 6 62.62 17.00 -13.39
N PRO A 7 62.17 16.07 -12.54
CA PRO A 7 61.01 15.25 -12.82
C PRO A 7 59.72 16.02 -12.49
N ARG A 8 58.90 16.29 -13.51
CA ARG A 8 57.50 16.71 -13.32
C ARG A 8 56.69 15.50 -12.86
N SER A 9 56.24 15.53 -11.61
CA SER A 9 55.26 14.60 -11.07
C SER A 9 53.89 14.86 -11.73
N HIS A 10 53.49 14.00 -12.65
CA HIS A 10 52.09 13.84 -13.05
C HIS A 10 51.32 13.27 -11.85
N GLN A 11 50.65 14.14 -11.09
CA GLN A 11 49.52 13.74 -10.27
C GLN A 11 48.32 13.63 -11.21
N ASP A 12 47.99 12.39 -11.56
CA ASP A 12 46.72 12.05 -12.18
C ASP A 12 45.58 12.42 -11.21
N ALA A 13 44.98 13.58 -11.44
CA ALA A 13 43.71 13.95 -10.85
C ALA A 13 42.64 12.98 -11.38
N ALA A 14 42.33 11.96 -10.60
CA ALA A 14 41.20 11.06 -10.86
C ALA A 14 39.95 11.90 -11.13
N ASP A 15 39.35 11.72 -12.31
CA ASP A 15 38.14 12.39 -12.73
C ASP A 15 37.02 12.14 -11.68
N PRO A 16 36.41 13.20 -11.09
CA PRO A 16 35.30 13.06 -10.15
C PRO A 16 34.11 12.25 -10.70
N LYS A 17 34.06 12.03 -12.01
CA LYS A 17 33.03 11.21 -12.67
C LYS A 17 33.17 9.71 -12.39
N ASP A 18 34.34 9.20 -12.02
CA ASP A 18 34.51 7.78 -11.70
C ASP A 18 34.03 7.41 -10.29
N GLY A 19 33.99 8.38 -9.37
CA GLY A 19 33.44 8.19 -8.02
C GLY A 19 31.93 7.93 -7.97
N ILE A 20 31.17 8.44 -8.96
CA ILE A 20 29.71 8.23 -9.03
C ILE A 20 29.36 6.90 -9.72
N ARG A 21 30.22 6.41 -10.62
CA ARG A 21 30.04 5.07 -11.23
C ARG A 21 30.33 3.94 -10.24
N GLY A 22 31.17 4.16 -9.24
CA GLY A 22 31.52 3.16 -8.21
C GLY A 22 30.44 2.89 -7.16
N ALA A 23 29.48 3.80 -6.95
CA ALA A 23 28.44 3.65 -5.92
C ALA A 23 27.26 2.74 -6.33
N LEU A 24 27.28 2.20 -7.55
CA LEU A 24 26.22 1.35 -8.11
C LEU A 24 26.79 -0.02 -8.47
N ALA A 25 27.54 -0.62 -7.56
CA ALA A 25 27.93 -2.02 -7.66
C ALA A 25 26.66 -2.86 -7.90
N VAL A 26 26.62 -3.55 -9.03
CA VAL A 26 25.61 -4.58 -9.33
C VAL A 26 25.57 -5.49 -8.11
N GLU A 27 24.46 -5.47 -7.38
CA GLU A 27 24.24 -6.35 -6.24
C GLU A 27 24.34 -7.79 -6.79
N ARG A 28 25.45 -8.49 -6.51
CA ARG A 28 25.58 -9.90 -6.88
C ARG A 28 24.46 -10.62 -6.13
N ILE A 29 23.62 -11.35 -6.87
CA ILE A 29 22.57 -12.19 -6.30
C ILE A 29 23.26 -13.38 -5.64
N GLU A 30 23.78 -13.17 -4.43
CA GLU A 30 24.21 -14.25 -3.55
C GLU A 30 22.97 -14.85 -2.90
N PHE A 31 22.96 -16.17 -2.72
CA PHE A 31 21.89 -16.85 -2.00
C PHE A 31 21.79 -16.27 -0.58
N ASP A 32 20.66 -15.65 -0.28
CA ASP A 32 20.39 -15.03 1.01
C ASP A 32 19.11 -15.64 1.59
N PRO A 33 19.20 -16.45 2.67
CA PRO A 33 18.05 -17.07 3.31
C PRO A 33 16.95 -16.08 3.70
N TRP A 34 17.31 -14.82 4.01
CA TRP A 34 16.35 -13.78 4.33
C TRP A 34 15.49 -13.36 3.14
N THR A 35 15.97 -13.52 1.90
CA THR A 35 15.16 -13.29 0.70
C THR A 35 14.10 -14.38 0.54
N VAL A 36 14.49 -15.64 0.77
CA VAL A 36 13.55 -16.77 0.75
C VAL A 36 12.50 -16.61 1.83
N LEU A 37 12.93 -16.23 3.04
CA LEU A 37 12.01 -15.97 4.14
C LEU A 37 11.08 -14.79 3.82
N ALA A 38 11.57 -13.71 3.19
CA ALA A 38 10.73 -12.58 2.79
C ALA A 38 9.67 -12.97 1.76
N PHE A 39 9.97 -13.92 0.88
CA PHE A 39 9.01 -14.51 -0.05
C PHE A 39 7.98 -15.43 0.65
N LEU A 40 8.43 -16.31 1.55
CA LEU A 40 7.56 -17.28 2.23
C LEU A 40 6.69 -16.65 3.32
N TYR A 41 7.16 -15.58 3.96
CA TYR A 41 6.47 -14.95 5.08
C TYR A 41 5.04 -14.52 4.75
N PRO A 42 4.75 -13.73 3.69
CA PRO A 42 3.38 -13.39 3.33
C PRO A 42 2.53 -14.59 2.90
N LEU A 43 3.09 -15.73 2.47
CA LEU A 43 2.34 -16.95 2.18
C LEU A 43 1.75 -17.60 3.43
N SER A 44 2.34 -17.36 4.61
CA SER A 44 1.79 -17.88 5.87
C SER A 44 0.40 -17.32 6.19
N GLN A 45 -0.04 -16.22 5.55
CA GLN A 45 -1.42 -15.74 5.68
C GLN A 45 -2.46 -16.69 5.05
N LEU A 46 -2.06 -17.74 4.34
CA LEU A 46 -3.00 -18.73 3.82
C LEU A 46 -3.55 -19.65 4.91
N ILE A 47 -2.89 -19.69 6.07
CA ILE A 47 -3.32 -20.49 7.22
C ILE A 47 -4.05 -19.57 8.20
N VAL A 48 -5.34 -19.86 8.43
CA VAL A 48 -6.25 -19.07 9.27
C VAL A 48 -6.73 -19.93 10.44
N PHE A 49 -6.76 -19.33 11.62
CA PHE A 49 -7.28 -19.88 12.85
C PHE A 49 -8.51 -19.07 13.29
N ASP A 50 -9.65 -19.75 13.45
CA ASP A 50 -10.89 -19.15 13.95
C ASP A 50 -10.92 -19.24 15.48
N LEU A 51 -10.57 -18.14 16.15
CA LEU A 51 -10.65 -17.99 17.61
C LEU A 51 -11.75 -16.97 17.94
N VAL A 52 -11.42 -15.88 18.66
CA VAL A 52 -12.35 -14.75 18.87
C VAL A 52 -12.65 -14.04 17.54
N GLY A 53 -11.70 -14.08 16.60
CA GLY A 53 -11.84 -13.66 15.21
C GLY A 53 -10.83 -14.43 14.34
N GLN A 54 -10.56 -13.94 13.13
CA GLN A 54 -9.59 -14.56 12.23
C GLN A 54 -8.16 -14.16 12.62
N LEU A 55 -7.42 -15.12 13.14
CA LEU A 55 -5.99 -15.01 13.42
C LEU A 55 -5.22 -15.78 12.35
N TYR A 56 -4.28 -15.15 11.67
CA TYR A 56 -3.52 -15.80 10.61
C TYR A 56 -2.22 -16.35 11.19
N LEU A 57 -1.65 -17.40 10.59
CA LEU A 57 -0.32 -17.88 10.98
C LEU A 57 0.73 -16.76 10.89
N LEU A 58 0.56 -15.85 9.94
CA LEU A 58 1.37 -14.65 9.80
C LEU A 58 1.38 -13.78 11.08
N ASP A 59 0.23 -13.64 11.76
CA ASP A 59 0.13 -12.90 13.03
C ASP A 59 0.91 -13.59 14.15
N ILE A 60 0.85 -14.93 14.19
CA ILE A 60 1.57 -15.74 15.19
C ILE A 60 3.08 -15.64 14.95
N LEU A 61 3.53 -15.76 13.69
CA LEU A 61 4.93 -15.68 13.30
C LEU A 61 5.53 -14.28 13.49
N ALA A 62 4.71 -13.23 13.50
CA ALA A 62 5.17 -11.86 13.71
C ALA A 62 5.77 -11.64 15.10
N LEU A 63 5.30 -12.33 16.15
CA LEU A 63 5.81 -12.21 17.51
C LEU A 63 7.27 -12.71 17.67
N PRO A 64 7.61 -13.97 17.35
CA PRO A 64 8.99 -14.44 17.44
C PRO A 64 9.90 -13.72 16.45
N MET A 65 9.39 -13.35 15.27
CA MET A 65 10.15 -12.55 14.31
C MET A 65 10.48 -11.16 14.87
N LEU A 66 9.54 -10.48 15.51
CA LEU A 66 9.79 -9.20 16.17
C LEU A 66 10.83 -9.36 17.28
N ALA A 67 10.67 -10.36 18.15
CA ALA A 67 11.61 -10.63 19.24
C ALA A 67 13.04 -10.81 18.72
N LEU A 68 13.21 -11.61 17.65
CA LEU A 68 14.50 -11.78 16.98
C LEU A 68 15.02 -10.45 16.41
N LEU A 69 14.20 -9.69 15.69
CA LEU A 69 14.59 -8.43 15.06
C LEU A 69 14.93 -7.32 16.09
N LEU A 70 14.35 -7.37 17.28
CA LEU A 70 14.66 -6.45 18.38
C LEU A 70 16.04 -6.71 19.01
N THR A 71 16.64 -7.89 18.81
CA THR A 71 18.01 -8.17 19.27
C THR A 71 19.08 -7.45 18.44
N LEU A 72 18.69 -6.84 17.32
CA LEU A 72 19.59 -6.12 16.44
C LEU A 72 19.92 -4.75 17.02
N SER A 73 21.21 -4.37 16.96
CA SER A 73 21.69 -3.14 17.60
C SER A 73 21.07 -1.85 17.05
N ASP A 74 20.56 -1.88 15.82
CA ASP A 74 19.91 -0.74 15.15
C ASP A 74 18.39 -0.68 15.37
N ALA A 75 17.79 -1.65 16.07
CA ALA A 75 16.34 -1.80 16.14
C ALA A 75 15.65 -0.59 16.80
N GLY A 76 16.17 -0.11 17.93
CA GLY A 76 15.63 1.04 18.65
C GLY A 76 15.62 2.32 17.80
N ASP A 77 16.76 2.65 17.20
CA ASP A 77 16.90 3.82 16.33
C ASP A 77 15.96 3.75 15.12
N ARG A 78 15.76 2.55 14.56
CA ARG A 78 14.86 2.37 13.43
C ARG A 78 13.40 2.51 13.82
N LEU A 79 12.97 1.93 14.93
CA LEU A 79 11.59 2.10 15.42
C LEU A 79 11.32 3.56 15.81
N TYR A 80 12.30 4.27 16.36
CA TYR A 80 12.18 5.69 16.68
C TYR A 80 11.87 6.57 15.45
N ARG A 81 12.33 6.18 14.25
CA ARG A 81 11.97 6.88 12.99
C ARG A 81 10.48 6.79 12.66
N LEU A 82 9.76 5.81 13.23
CA LEU A 82 8.32 5.64 13.11
C LEU A 82 7.55 6.20 14.30
N ARG A 83 8.19 6.93 15.24
CA ARG A 83 7.54 7.46 16.45
C ARG A 83 6.23 8.21 16.16
N VAL A 84 6.18 9.03 15.11
CA VAL A 84 4.98 9.79 14.75
C VAL A 84 3.85 8.85 14.34
N PHE A 85 4.14 7.81 13.54
CA PHE A 85 3.17 6.79 13.18
C PHE A 85 2.61 6.08 14.41
N PHE A 86 3.48 5.66 15.35
CA PHE A 86 3.06 5.00 16.58
C PHE A 86 2.30 5.91 17.53
N ILE A 87 2.58 7.21 17.56
CA ILE A 87 1.78 8.19 18.32
C ILE A 87 0.35 8.25 17.78
N PHE A 88 0.17 8.46 16.47
CA PHE A 88 -1.18 8.49 15.88
C PHE A 88 -1.91 7.15 16.00
N MET A 89 -1.20 6.03 15.86
CA MET A 89 -1.78 4.69 16.04
C MET A 89 -2.18 4.45 17.50
N GLY A 90 -1.37 4.91 18.46
CA GLY A 90 -1.70 4.88 19.88
C GLY A 90 -2.92 5.73 20.23
N LEU A 91 -3.05 6.91 19.61
CA LEU A 91 -4.25 7.74 19.73
C LEU A 91 -5.49 7.04 19.14
N TRP A 92 -5.36 6.38 17.99
CA TRP A 92 -6.44 5.58 17.42
C TRP A 92 -6.85 4.44 18.34
N LEU A 93 -5.90 3.67 18.87
CA LEU A 93 -6.17 2.59 19.82
C LEU A 93 -6.85 3.11 21.09
N LEU A 94 -6.35 4.24 21.64
CA LEU A 94 -6.94 4.89 22.80
C LEU A 94 -8.39 5.30 22.52
N GLY A 95 -8.65 5.94 21.37
CA GLY A 95 -9.99 6.28 20.94
C GLY A 95 -10.90 5.06 20.88
N GLN A 96 -10.44 3.98 20.24
CA GLN A 96 -11.19 2.73 20.13
C GLN A 96 -11.54 2.14 21.51
N VAL A 97 -10.55 2.05 22.42
CA VAL A 97 -10.75 1.52 23.78
C VAL A 97 -11.73 2.39 24.56
N LEU A 98 -11.58 3.72 24.54
CA LEU A 98 -12.47 4.63 25.25
C LEU A 98 -13.91 4.52 24.74
N THR A 99 -14.07 4.47 23.42
CA THR A 99 -15.39 4.32 22.80
C THR A 99 -16.03 2.99 23.19
N ASP A 100 -15.27 1.89 23.15
CA ASP A 100 -15.79 0.58 23.52
C ASP A 100 -16.22 0.50 24.98
N LEU A 101 -15.47 1.12 25.88
CA LEU A 101 -15.80 1.19 27.31
C LEU A 101 -17.06 2.05 27.56
N VAL A 102 -17.16 3.21 26.90
CA VAL A 102 -18.31 4.11 27.06
C VAL A 102 -19.58 3.55 26.42
N ARG A 103 -19.46 2.84 25.30
CA ARG A 103 -20.58 2.23 24.57
C ARG A 103 -20.99 0.87 25.13
N GLY A 104 -20.20 0.28 26.03
CA GLY A 104 -20.45 -1.05 26.57
C GLY A 104 -20.36 -2.14 25.50
N THR A 105 -19.39 -2.01 24.57
CA THR A 105 -19.20 -2.96 23.48
C THR A 105 -18.96 -4.37 24.02
N VAL A 106 -19.54 -5.38 23.36
CA VAL A 106 -19.39 -6.78 23.75
C VAL A 106 -17.91 -7.22 23.62
N PRO A 107 -17.38 -8.04 24.55
CA PRO A 107 -15.99 -8.50 24.50
C PRO A 107 -15.50 -9.08 23.19
N SER A 108 -16.32 -9.87 22.50
CA SER A 108 -15.95 -10.42 21.20
C SER A 108 -15.65 -9.33 20.16
N ASP A 109 -16.39 -8.22 20.22
CA ASP A 109 -16.37 -7.17 19.21
C ASP A 109 -15.23 -6.18 19.50
N TYR A 110 -15.03 -5.75 20.75
CA TYR A 110 -13.88 -4.90 21.09
C TYR A 110 -12.53 -5.63 20.97
N LEU A 111 -12.46 -6.94 21.29
CA LEU A 111 -11.21 -7.70 21.13
C LEU A 111 -10.81 -7.80 19.65
N ARG A 112 -11.79 -7.90 18.73
CA ARG A 112 -11.54 -7.86 17.28
C ARG A 112 -11.06 -6.46 16.86
N GLY A 113 -11.67 -5.40 17.36
CA GLY A 113 -11.25 -4.01 17.13
C GLY A 113 -9.81 -3.75 17.54
N TRP A 114 -9.50 -4.06 18.80
CA TRP A 114 -8.19 -3.78 19.38
C TRP A 114 -7.10 -4.62 18.72
N SER A 115 -7.36 -5.92 18.52
CA SER A 115 -6.39 -6.82 17.88
C SER A 115 -6.05 -6.36 16.45
N ARG A 116 -7.01 -5.86 15.67
CA ARG A 116 -6.74 -5.34 14.32
C ARG A 116 -5.73 -4.19 14.32
N ILE A 117 -5.83 -3.28 15.31
CA ILE A 117 -4.90 -2.14 15.46
C ILE A 117 -3.53 -2.62 15.95
N VAL A 118 -3.52 -3.49 16.96
CA VAL A 118 -2.28 -4.04 17.53
C VAL A 118 -1.49 -4.84 16.50
N PHE A 119 -2.16 -5.71 15.74
CA PHE A 119 -1.52 -6.51 14.70
C PHE A 119 -1.02 -5.65 13.52
N LEU A 120 -1.75 -4.60 13.13
CA LEU A 120 -1.23 -3.62 12.16
C LEU A 120 0.11 -3.04 12.63
N GLY A 121 0.18 -2.59 13.89
CA GLY A 121 1.41 -2.08 14.49
C GLY A 121 2.54 -3.11 14.52
N LEU A 122 2.22 -4.34 14.93
CA LEU A 122 3.16 -5.47 14.97
C LEU A 122 3.76 -5.76 13.59
N HIS A 123 2.92 -5.87 12.55
CA HIS A 123 3.37 -6.11 11.18
C HIS A 123 4.21 -4.95 10.64
N VAL A 124 3.81 -3.70 10.89
CA VAL A 124 4.65 -2.55 10.52
C VAL A 124 6.01 -2.61 11.22
N CYS A 125 6.09 -2.94 12.51
CA CYS A 125 7.37 -3.12 13.22
C CYS A 125 8.26 -4.18 12.56
N VAL A 126 7.72 -5.40 12.37
CA VAL A 126 8.46 -6.54 11.80
C VAL A 126 8.96 -6.20 10.40
N LEU A 127 8.07 -5.74 9.52
CA LEU A 127 8.41 -5.43 8.15
C LEU A 127 9.36 -4.23 8.06
N TRP A 128 9.21 -3.21 8.90
CA TRP A 128 10.09 -2.05 8.93
C TRP A 128 11.50 -2.38 9.38
N LEU A 129 11.66 -3.25 10.39
CA LEU A 129 12.98 -3.67 10.85
C LEU A 129 13.67 -4.57 9.82
N TRP A 130 12.90 -5.31 9.03
CA TRP A 130 13.43 -6.31 8.11
C TRP A 130 13.59 -5.83 6.67
N LEU A 131 12.50 -5.52 5.95
CA LEU A 131 12.50 -5.33 4.50
C LEU A 131 13.38 -4.18 4.01
N PRO A 132 13.43 -3.00 4.66
CA PRO A 132 14.26 -1.86 4.23
C PRO A 132 15.77 -2.12 4.11
N ARG A 133 16.26 -3.26 4.64
CA ARG A 133 17.69 -3.61 4.58
C ARG A 133 18.16 -3.93 3.15
N ARG A 134 17.30 -4.50 2.30
CA ARG A 134 17.63 -4.82 0.90
C ARG A 134 16.41 -4.66 0.00
N ARG A 135 16.61 -4.12 -1.21
CA ARG A 135 15.56 -4.01 -2.23
C ARG A 135 15.00 -5.37 -2.62
N SER A 136 15.86 -6.40 -2.67
CA SER A 136 15.46 -7.77 -2.94
C SER A 136 14.42 -8.32 -1.96
N TYR A 137 14.47 -7.94 -0.67
CA TYR A 137 13.49 -8.38 0.33
C TYR A 137 12.10 -7.81 0.03
N MET A 138 12.02 -6.54 -0.36
CA MET A 138 10.75 -5.90 -0.74
C MET A 138 10.15 -6.55 -1.98
N ILE A 139 11.00 -6.85 -2.98
CA ILE A 139 10.56 -7.52 -4.21
C ILE A 139 10.08 -8.94 -3.91
N ALA A 140 10.85 -9.72 -3.14
CA ALA A 140 10.50 -11.08 -2.73
C ALA A 140 9.18 -11.11 -1.94
N PHE A 141 9.02 -10.18 -1.00
CA PHE A 141 7.78 -10.02 -0.24
C PHE A 141 6.60 -9.66 -1.16
N ALA A 142 6.78 -8.73 -2.12
CA ALA A 142 5.73 -8.38 -3.07
C ALA A 142 5.26 -9.62 -3.86
N ILE A 143 6.18 -10.43 -4.39
CA ILE A 143 5.83 -11.66 -5.12
C ILE A 143 5.07 -12.63 -4.21
N GLY A 144 5.57 -12.87 -3.00
CA GLY A 144 4.91 -13.76 -2.03
C GLY A 144 3.50 -13.26 -1.64
N LEU A 145 3.33 -11.94 -1.49
CA LEU A 145 2.04 -11.30 -1.25
C LEU A 145 1.09 -11.45 -2.45
N GLY A 146 1.61 -11.35 -3.67
CA GLY A 146 0.86 -11.60 -4.90
C GLY A 146 0.33 -13.03 -4.96
N ILE A 147 1.19 -14.03 -4.74
CA ILE A 147 0.79 -15.44 -4.69
C ILE A 147 -0.23 -15.67 -3.57
N ALA A 148 0.02 -15.14 -2.36
CA ALA A 148 -0.93 -15.26 -1.26
C ALA A 148 -2.30 -14.67 -1.61
N SER A 149 -2.34 -13.54 -2.32
CA SER A 149 -3.58 -12.91 -2.76
C SER A 149 -4.37 -13.78 -3.75
N ALA A 150 -3.71 -14.60 -4.58
CA ALA A 150 -4.38 -15.52 -5.50
C ALA A 150 -5.08 -16.67 -4.76
N TYR A 151 -4.50 -17.15 -3.66
CA TYR A 151 -5.00 -18.31 -2.91
C TYR A 151 -5.90 -17.93 -1.73
N ASN A 152 -5.89 -16.68 -1.27
CA ASN A 152 -6.70 -16.21 -0.15
C ASN A 152 -8.06 -15.64 -0.59
N ILE A 153 -8.66 -16.21 -1.63
CA ILE A 153 -9.97 -15.80 -2.14
C ILE A 153 -11.06 -16.61 -1.42
N PRO A 154 -11.98 -15.98 -0.67
CA PRO A 154 -13.05 -16.71 -0.01
C PRO A 154 -13.93 -17.44 -1.02
N GLU A 155 -14.42 -18.64 -0.66
CA GLU A 155 -15.22 -19.48 -1.56
C GLU A 155 -16.46 -18.76 -2.11
N GLU A 156 -17.09 -17.92 -1.27
CA GLU A 156 -18.25 -17.09 -1.63
C GLU A 156 -17.97 -16.07 -2.75
N PHE A 157 -16.69 -15.71 -2.97
CA PHE A 157 -16.26 -14.72 -3.95
C PHE A 157 -15.52 -15.32 -5.15
N ILE A 158 -15.51 -16.65 -5.33
CA ILE A 158 -14.83 -17.29 -6.47
C ILE A 158 -15.32 -16.75 -7.83
N LYS A 159 -16.62 -16.47 -7.96
CA LYS A 159 -17.18 -15.90 -9.20
C LYS A 159 -16.66 -14.50 -9.51
N ASP A 160 -16.27 -13.77 -8.47
CA ASP A 160 -15.68 -12.43 -8.55
C ASP A 160 -14.18 -12.44 -8.20
N ALA A 161 -13.48 -13.57 -8.37
CA ALA A 161 -12.09 -13.78 -7.93
C ALA A 161 -11.12 -12.67 -8.40
N TRP A 162 -11.37 -12.09 -9.58
CA TRP A 162 -10.60 -10.97 -10.12
C TRP A 162 -10.71 -9.68 -9.29
N LYS A 163 -11.79 -9.48 -8.56
CA LYS A 163 -12.00 -8.33 -7.68
C LYS A 163 -11.37 -8.53 -6.30
N PHE A 164 -11.19 -9.79 -5.89
CA PHE A 164 -10.83 -10.13 -4.51
C PHE A 164 -9.40 -10.68 -4.35
N GLY A 165 -8.71 -11.07 -5.43
CA GLY A 165 -7.34 -11.57 -5.31
C GLY A 165 -6.51 -11.62 -6.60
N TYR A 166 -7.07 -12.08 -7.73
CA TYR A 166 -6.26 -12.33 -8.94
C TYR A 166 -5.67 -11.05 -9.55
N ASP A 167 -6.33 -9.91 -9.39
CA ASP A 167 -5.81 -8.61 -9.77
C ASP A 167 -4.51 -8.24 -9.01
N LYS A 168 -4.52 -8.35 -7.67
CA LYS A 168 -3.36 -8.11 -6.81
C LYS A 168 -2.25 -9.10 -7.13
N ALA A 169 -2.60 -10.37 -7.33
CA ALA A 169 -1.66 -11.43 -7.69
C ALA A 169 -0.93 -11.12 -9.00
N LEU A 170 -1.69 -10.78 -10.04
CA LEU A 170 -1.15 -10.45 -11.35
C LEU A 170 -0.19 -9.25 -11.25
N VAL A 171 -0.61 -8.16 -10.60
CA VAL A 171 0.23 -6.96 -10.51
C VAL A 171 1.49 -7.21 -9.69
N TYR A 172 1.38 -7.75 -8.46
CA TYR A 172 2.55 -7.92 -7.60
C TYR A 172 3.55 -8.95 -8.16
N CYS A 173 3.08 -10.07 -8.72
CA CYS A 173 3.97 -11.08 -9.30
C CYS A 173 4.67 -10.56 -10.55
N SER A 174 3.94 -9.96 -11.50
CA SER A 174 4.53 -9.41 -12.72
C SER A 174 5.48 -8.27 -12.40
N LEU A 175 5.08 -7.35 -11.52
CA LEU A 175 5.92 -6.23 -11.10
C LEU A 175 7.16 -6.69 -10.36
N GLY A 176 7.01 -7.64 -9.43
CA GLY A 176 8.12 -8.21 -8.68
C GLY A 176 9.12 -8.89 -9.61
N LEU A 177 8.67 -9.74 -10.54
CA LEU A 177 9.54 -10.39 -11.52
C LEU A 177 10.30 -9.37 -12.39
N LEU A 178 9.60 -8.38 -12.92
CA LEU A 178 10.23 -7.32 -13.73
C LEU A 178 11.26 -6.52 -12.92
N LEU A 179 11.00 -6.28 -11.63
CA LEU A 179 11.93 -5.58 -10.74
C LEU A 179 13.16 -6.45 -10.41
N VAL A 180 13.01 -7.76 -10.20
CA VAL A 180 14.17 -8.68 -10.07
C VAL A 180 15.07 -8.56 -11.30
N ILE A 181 14.49 -8.59 -12.49
CA ILE A 181 15.24 -8.45 -13.74
C ILE A 181 15.85 -7.04 -13.84
N ALA A 182 15.11 -6.00 -13.47
CA ALA A 182 15.57 -4.60 -13.51
C ALA A 182 16.72 -4.31 -12.54
N LEU A 183 16.81 -5.02 -11.40
CA LEU A 183 17.97 -4.95 -10.51
C LEU A 183 19.26 -5.39 -11.21
N ARG A 184 19.17 -6.36 -12.13
CA ARG A 184 20.31 -6.84 -12.92
C ARG A 184 20.52 -6.04 -14.21
N TYR A 185 19.43 -5.68 -14.88
CA TYR A 185 19.39 -5.05 -16.20
C TYR A 185 18.55 -3.78 -16.16
N ARG A 186 19.17 -2.66 -15.79
CA ARG A 186 18.47 -1.37 -15.56
C ARG A 186 17.62 -0.90 -16.74
N ARG A 187 17.95 -1.27 -17.99
CA ARG A 187 17.14 -0.92 -19.18
C ARG A 187 15.71 -1.50 -19.14
N ILE A 188 15.48 -2.59 -18.41
CA ILE A 188 14.15 -3.19 -18.25
C ILE A 188 13.19 -2.23 -17.54
N GLN A 189 13.69 -1.26 -16.76
CA GLN A 189 12.83 -0.26 -16.10
C GLN A 189 11.92 0.49 -17.07
N TYR A 190 12.35 0.69 -18.33
CA TYR A 190 11.55 1.37 -19.36
C TYR A 190 10.40 0.51 -19.90
N LEU A 191 10.47 -0.81 -19.75
CA LEU A 191 9.39 -1.73 -20.14
C LEU A 191 8.31 -1.85 -19.06
N ILE A 192 8.65 -1.59 -17.79
CA ILE A 192 7.72 -1.80 -16.67
C ILE A 192 6.43 -0.99 -16.82
N PRO A 193 6.45 0.32 -17.15
CA PRO A 193 5.21 1.07 -17.33
C PRO A 193 4.34 0.50 -18.46
N ALA A 194 4.95 0.12 -19.60
CA ALA A 194 4.21 -0.45 -20.72
C ALA A 194 3.52 -1.77 -20.34
N VAL A 195 4.25 -2.67 -19.67
CA VAL A 195 3.66 -3.93 -19.18
C VAL A 195 2.54 -3.65 -18.16
N LEU A 196 2.75 -2.75 -17.20
CA LEU A 196 1.71 -2.38 -16.24
C LEU A 196 0.47 -1.77 -16.90
N ALA A 197 0.64 -0.98 -17.97
CA ALA A 197 -0.47 -0.43 -18.73
C ALA A 197 -1.27 -1.55 -19.42
N LEU A 198 -0.60 -2.49 -20.09
CA LEU A 198 -1.25 -3.65 -20.70
C LEU A 198 -1.97 -4.53 -19.67
N LEU A 199 -1.33 -4.80 -18.53
CA LEU A 199 -1.94 -5.53 -17.42
C LEU A 199 -3.17 -4.80 -16.88
N SER A 200 -3.12 -3.47 -16.78
CA SER A 200 -4.28 -2.68 -16.34
C SER A 200 -5.47 -2.85 -17.29
N LEU A 201 -5.24 -2.81 -18.61
CA LEU A 201 -6.30 -3.05 -19.60
C LEU A 201 -6.88 -4.46 -19.48
N TYR A 202 -6.03 -5.46 -19.26
CA TYR A 202 -6.49 -6.82 -19.02
C TYR A 202 -7.34 -6.93 -17.74
N ILE A 203 -6.93 -6.30 -16.64
CA ILE A 203 -7.70 -6.23 -15.38
C ILE A 203 -9.06 -5.55 -15.59
N LEU A 204 -9.12 -4.52 -16.45
CA LEU A 204 -10.39 -3.87 -16.82
C LEU A 204 -11.33 -4.83 -17.54
N LEU A 205 -10.82 -5.64 -18.48
CA LEU A 205 -11.60 -6.66 -19.19
C LEU A 205 -12.17 -7.72 -18.24
N GLN A 206 -11.48 -8.01 -17.14
CA GLN A 206 -11.97 -8.92 -16.08
C GLN A 206 -12.96 -8.24 -15.11
N GLY A 207 -13.33 -6.97 -15.35
CA GLY A 207 -14.33 -6.26 -14.56
C GLY A 207 -13.82 -5.69 -13.23
N ALA A 208 -12.53 -5.78 -12.93
CA ALA A 208 -11.90 -5.26 -11.71
C ALA A 208 -11.48 -3.78 -11.86
N ARG A 209 -12.49 -2.90 -11.98
CA ARG A 209 -12.32 -1.46 -12.30
C ARG A 209 -11.39 -0.70 -11.34
N ALA A 210 -11.45 -1.00 -10.05
CA ALA A 210 -10.62 -0.36 -9.02
C ALA A 210 -9.14 -0.63 -9.26
N SER A 211 -8.80 -1.90 -9.46
CA SER A 211 -7.42 -2.34 -9.66
C SER A 211 -6.88 -1.95 -11.03
N PHE A 212 -7.74 -1.87 -12.05
CA PHE A 212 -7.42 -1.21 -13.31
C PHE A 212 -6.94 0.23 -13.07
N ALA A 213 -7.74 1.05 -12.37
CA ALA A 213 -7.40 2.44 -12.11
C ALA A 213 -6.06 2.55 -11.35
N ILE A 214 -5.90 1.78 -10.27
CA ILE A 214 -4.65 1.75 -9.49
C ILE A 214 -3.46 1.39 -10.38
N ALA A 215 -3.54 0.32 -11.16
CA ALA A 215 -2.43 -0.13 -12.02
C ALA A 215 -2.12 0.87 -13.15
N LEU A 216 -3.16 1.47 -13.75
CA LEU A 216 -3.00 2.47 -14.80
C LEU A 216 -2.32 3.74 -14.29
N PHE A 217 -2.74 4.28 -13.14
CA PHE A 217 -2.07 5.46 -12.56
C PHE A 217 -0.65 5.18 -12.12
N SER A 218 -0.41 3.97 -11.61
CA SER A 218 0.94 3.53 -11.24
C SER A 218 1.85 3.45 -12.47
N SER A 219 1.33 2.91 -13.58
CA SER A 219 2.02 2.90 -14.87
C SER A 219 2.29 4.33 -15.36
N ALA A 220 1.28 5.20 -15.38
CA ALA A 220 1.42 6.58 -15.85
C ALA A 220 2.46 7.36 -15.04
N VAL A 221 2.43 7.26 -13.71
CA VAL A 221 3.44 7.90 -12.85
C VAL A 221 4.82 7.29 -13.07
N ALA A 222 4.94 5.97 -13.19
CA ALA A 222 6.22 5.33 -13.46
C ALA A 222 6.81 5.77 -14.81
N ALA A 223 6.00 5.82 -15.86
CA ALA A 223 6.39 6.34 -17.18
C ALA A 223 6.82 7.81 -17.09
N PHE A 224 6.03 8.62 -16.37
CA PHE A 224 6.31 10.04 -16.19
C PHE A 224 7.61 10.27 -15.41
N VAL A 225 7.87 9.53 -14.33
CA VAL A 225 9.13 9.57 -13.57
C VAL A 225 10.31 9.27 -14.49
N LEU A 226 10.22 8.24 -15.33
CA LEU A 226 11.28 7.91 -16.29
C LEU A 226 11.46 8.99 -17.35
N PHE A 227 10.36 9.57 -17.85
CA PHE A 227 10.39 10.66 -18.82
C PHE A 227 11.03 11.93 -18.27
N VAL A 228 10.74 12.31 -17.01
CA VAL A 228 11.30 13.51 -16.39
C VAL A 228 12.71 13.31 -15.84
N THR A 229 13.18 12.07 -15.71
CA THR A 229 14.49 11.73 -15.14
C THR A 229 15.66 12.49 -15.78
N PRO A 230 15.75 12.63 -17.12
CA PRO A 230 16.80 13.41 -17.78
C PRO A 230 16.77 14.91 -17.43
N PHE A 231 15.60 15.45 -17.06
CA PHE A 231 15.38 16.89 -16.83
C PHE A 231 15.61 17.29 -15.37
N LYS A 232 16.85 17.15 -14.88
CA LYS A 232 17.22 17.41 -13.47
C LYS A 232 16.81 18.80 -12.98
N GLU A 233 17.00 19.84 -13.78
CA GLU A 233 16.65 21.22 -13.41
C GLU A 233 15.14 21.43 -13.24
N TRP A 234 14.32 20.79 -14.07
CA TRP A 234 12.87 20.83 -13.93
C TRP A 234 12.42 20.16 -12.62
N ARG A 235 12.98 19.00 -12.29
CA ARG A 235 12.67 18.27 -11.05
C ARG A 235 13.04 19.06 -9.79
N ARG A 236 14.13 19.82 -9.83
CA ARG A 236 14.54 20.72 -8.74
C ARG A 236 13.55 21.87 -8.56
N LYS A 237 13.02 22.41 -9.65
CA LYS A 237 12.04 23.51 -9.64
C LYS A 237 10.61 23.07 -9.30
N LEU A 238 10.31 21.78 -9.35
CA LEU A 238 8.99 21.25 -9.02
C LEU A 238 8.65 21.57 -7.55
N ASN A 239 7.73 22.52 -7.35
CA ASN A 239 7.17 22.87 -6.05
C ASN A 239 5.84 22.16 -5.82
N PHE A 240 5.26 22.36 -4.64
CA PHE A 240 3.97 21.76 -4.30
C PHE A 240 2.84 22.22 -5.23
N GLY A 241 2.85 23.48 -5.68
CA GLY A 241 1.86 24.01 -6.62
C GLY A 241 1.88 23.27 -7.97
N GLY A 242 3.06 23.05 -8.55
CA GLY A 242 3.21 22.27 -9.79
C GLY A 242 2.75 20.82 -9.62
N PHE A 243 3.04 20.21 -8.46
CA PHE A 243 2.53 18.87 -8.14
C PHE A 243 1.00 18.84 -8.00
N ALA A 244 0.40 19.84 -7.35
CA ALA A 244 -1.05 19.97 -7.25
C ALA A 244 -1.70 20.11 -8.63
N ILE A 245 -1.12 20.90 -9.54
CA ILE A 245 -1.58 21.01 -10.93
C ILE A 245 -1.53 19.66 -11.65
N ILE A 246 -0.45 18.89 -11.47
CA ILE A 246 -0.34 17.52 -12.05
C ILE A 246 -1.44 16.61 -11.49
N LEU A 247 -1.70 16.65 -10.18
CA LEU A 247 -2.77 15.85 -9.56
C LEU A 247 -4.16 16.27 -10.08
N VAL A 248 -4.44 17.56 -10.16
CA VAL A 248 -5.71 18.09 -10.69
C VAL A 248 -5.87 17.73 -12.17
N GLY A 249 -4.82 17.86 -12.97
CA GLY A 249 -4.81 17.43 -14.36
C GLY A 249 -5.07 15.93 -14.49
N GLY A 250 -4.44 15.10 -13.66
CA GLY A 250 -4.70 13.66 -13.59
C GLY A 250 -6.15 13.34 -13.20
N ALA A 251 -6.71 14.05 -12.23
CA ALA A 251 -8.12 13.92 -11.82
C ALA A 251 -9.09 14.33 -12.95
N ALA A 252 -8.78 15.39 -13.71
CA ALA A 252 -9.57 15.79 -14.87
C ALA A 252 -9.55 14.72 -15.97
N VAL A 253 -8.39 14.08 -16.22
CA VAL A 253 -8.29 12.96 -17.16
C VAL A 253 -9.10 11.76 -16.69
N ILE A 254 -9.09 11.42 -15.40
CA ILE A 254 -9.94 10.37 -14.80
C ILE A 254 -11.41 10.68 -15.04
N TRP A 255 -11.80 11.92 -14.76
CA TRP A 255 -13.17 12.37 -14.93
C TRP A 255 -13.61 12.21 -16.39
N GLY A 256 -12.78 12.70 -17.33
CA GLY A 256 -13.02 12.57 -18.76
C GLY A 256 -13.13 11.10 -19.21
N ALA A 257 -12.24 10.23 -18.73
CA ALA A 257 -12.27 8.80 -19.04
C ALA A 257 -13.51 8.08 -18.46
N THR A 258 -13.96 8.50 -17.28
CA THR A 258 -15.19 7.96 -16.67
C THR A 258 -16.41 8.38 -17.48
N PHE A 259 -16.44 9.64 -17.92
CA PHE A 259 -17.51 10.17 -18.77
C PHE A 259 -17.55 9.49 -20.16
N THR A 260 -16.40 9.23 -20.78
CA THR A 260 -16.36 8.49 -22.04
C THR A 260 -16.77 7.03 -21.86
N TYR A 261 -16.39 6.39 -20.74
CA TYR A 261 -16.84 5.05 -20.40
C TYR A 261 -18.37 4.99 -20.21
N THR A 262 -18.96 5.93 -19.48
CA THR A 262 -20.41 5.97 -19.25
C THR A 262 -21.15 6.14 -20.58
N ALA A 263 -20.70 7.09 -21.41
CA ALA A 263 -21.27 7.28 -22.74
C ALA A 263 -21.13 6.05 -23.65
N ALA A 264 -19.97 5.38 -23.63
CA ALA A 264 -19.74 4.16 -24.43
C ALA A 264 -20.56 2.96 -23.90
N ALA A 265 -20.75 2.86 -22.58
CA ALA A 265 -21.59 1.83 -21.96
C ALA A 265 -23.06 2.04 -22.31
N GLU A 266 -23.57 3.26 -22.20
CA GLU A 266 -24.96 3.64 -22.54
C GLU A 266 -25.30 3.35 -23.99
N ASN A 267 -24.39 3.67 -24.91
CA ASN A 267 -24.56 3.41 -26.33
C ASN A 267 -24.35 1.93 -26.72
N GLY A 268 -24.08 1.05 -25.74
CA GLY A 268 -23.89 -0.39 -25.97
C GLY A 268 -22.58 -0.78 -26.66
N TRP A 269 -21.65 0.17 -26.84
CA TRP A 269 -20.38 -0.06 -27.55
C TRP A 269 -19.45 -1.02 -26.82
N LEU A 270 -19.60 -1.13 -25.50
CA LEU A 270 -18.80 -2.00 -24.64
C LEU A 270 -19.38 -3.41 -24.49
N GLY A 271 -20.43 -3.74 -25.24
CA GLY A 271 -21.09 -5.05 -25.21
C GLY A 271 -22.21 -5.14 -24.17
N ARG A 272 -23.01 -6.22 -24.29
CA ARG A 272 -24.26 -6.40 -23.53
C ARG A 272 -24.03 -6.57 -22.03
N GLU A 273 -22.97 -7.24 -21.60
CA GLU A 273 -22.65 -7.41 -20.18
C GLU A 273 -22.26 -6.09 -19.51
N ALA A 274 -21.45 -5.27 -20.19
CA ALA A 274 -21.07 -3.94 -19.69
C ALA A 274 -22.29 -3.01 -19.62
N TYR A 275 -23.18 -3.06 -20.62
CA TYR A 275 -24.45 -2.32 -20.61
C TYR A 275 -25.37 -2.76 -19.47
N LEU A 276 -25.55 -4.06 -19.25
CA LEU A 276 -26.37 -4.58 -18.14
C LEU A 276 -25.78 -4.18 -16.79
N LYS A 277 -24.47 -4.35 -16.59
CA LYS A 277 -23.78 -3.94 -15.36
C LYS A 277 -23.80 -2.44 -15.14
N TYR A 278 -23.72 -1.65 -16.21
CA TYR A 278 -23.92 -0.20 -16.15
C TYR A 278 -25.32 0.10 -15.67
N ARG A 279 -26.34 -0.40 -16.37
CA ARG A 279 -27.75 -0.19 -16.03
C ARG A 279 -28.12 -0.66 -14.62
N ASP A 280 -27.54 -1.75 -14.13
CA ASP A 280 -27.75 -2.22 -12.75
C ASP A 280 -27.08 -1.32 -11.70
N GLN A 281 -26.09 -0.51 -12.10
CA GLN A 281 -25.36 0.43 -11.24
C GLN A 281 -25.79 1.90 -11.42
N THR A 282 -26.53 2.21 -12.48
CA THR A 282 -27.09 3.53 -12.83
C THR A 282 -28.59 3.48 -13.11
N SER A 283 -29.31 2.49 -12.58
CA SER A 283 -30.78 2.39 -12.72
C SER A 283 -31.56 3.55 -12.09
N GLY A 284 -30.89 4.44 -11.33
CA GLY A 284 -31.41 5.75 -10.91
C GLY A 284 -30.53 6.91 -11.39
N GLU A 285 -31.00 8.14 -11.21
CA GLU A 285 -30.35 9.41 -11.62
C GLU A 285 -29.09 9.76 -10.80
N VAL A 286 -28.19 8.79 -10.61
CA VAL A 286 -27.07 8.91 -9.66
C VAL A 286 -25.76 8.64 -10.37
N PRO A 287 -24.71 9.46 -10.12
CA PRO A 287 -23.38 9.20 -10.65
C PRO A 287 -22.89 7.80 -10.26
N LEU A 288 -22.29 7.09 -11.21
CA LEU A 288 -21.77 5.71 -11.08
C LEU A 288 -20.92 5.48 -9.81
N ILE A 289 -20.23 6.50 -9.32
CA ILE A 289 -19.39 6.46 -8.12
C ILE A 289 -20.24 6.40 -6.83
N LEU A 290 -21.34 7.14 -6.78
CA LEU A 290 -22.28 7.17 -5.64
C LEU A 290 -23.13 5.90 -5.59
N GLY A 291 -23.57 5.40 -6.75
CA GLY A 291 -24.38 4.17 -6.84
C GLY A 291 -23.66 2.92 -6.34
N GLY A 292 -22.33 2.84 -6.54
CA GLY A 292 -21.52 1.71 -6.08
C GLY A 292 -21.03 1.78 -4.63
N ARG A 293 -21.28 2.89 -3.90
CA ARG A 293 -20.66 3.19 -2.59
C ARG A 293 -21.60 3.93 -1.63
N THR A 294 -22.86 3.51 -1.61
CA THR A 294 -23.91 4.10 -0.74
C THR A 294 -23.58 3.99 0.75
N GLU A 295 -22.72 3.05 1.14
CA GLU A 295 -22.24 2.87 2.53
C GLU A 295 -21.45 4.08 3.03
N SER A 296 -20.76 4.80 2.14
CA SER A 296 -20.02 6.01 2.52
C SER A 296 -20.95 7.12 3.00
N LEU A 297 -22.13 7.26 2.40
CA LEU A 297 -23.13 8.26 2.80
C LEU A 297 -23.67 7.96 4.21
N VAL A 298 -23.96 6.68 4.48
CA VAL A 298 -24.40 6.22 5.80
C VAL A 298 -23.31 6.43 6.85
N SER A 299 -22.05 6.14 6.50
CA SER A 299 -20.91 6.39 7.38
C SER A 299 -20.76 7.87 7.74
N VAL A 300 -20.94 8.79 6.77
CA VAL A 300 -20.91 10.23 7.05
C VAL A 300 -22.01 10.64 8.02
N ARG A 301 -23.23 10.06 7.87
CA ARG A 301 -24.31 10.32 8.82
C ARG A 301 -24.00 9.76 10.21
N ALA A 302 -23.45 8.55 10.31
CA ALA A 302 -23.03 7.98 11.58
C ALA A 302 -21.92 8.80 12.26
N ILE A 303 -20.95 9.31 11.48
CA ILE A 303 -19.93 10.24 11.99
C ILE A 303 -20.56 11.53 12.50
N ALA A 304 -21.53 12.10 11.78
CA ALA A 304 -22.21 13.32 12.22
C ALA A 304 -22.96 13.14 13.55
N ASP A 305 -23.52 11.96 13.80
CA ASP A 305 -24.23 11.64 15.03
C ASP A 305 -23.28 11.41 16.23
N SER A 306 -22.03 10.97 16.00
CA SER A 306 -21.03 10.76 17.07
C SER A 306 -19.59 11.06 16.58
N PRO A 307 -19.23 12.33 16.32
CA PRO A 307 -18.01 12.66 15.60
C PRO A 307 -16.74 12.52 16.46
N VAL A 308 -16.85 12.79 17.75
CA VAL A 308 -15.70 12.78 18.67
C VAL A 308 -15.44 11.38 19.18
N LEU A 309 -16.48 10.69 19.68
CA LEU A 309 -16.35 9.38 20.31
C LEU A 309 -16.54 8.23 19.31
N GLY A 310 -17.43 8.34 18.33
CA GLY A 310 -17.80 7.19 17.50
C GLY A 310 -18.81 6.25 18.17
N HIS A 311 -18.95 5.05 17.62
CA HIS A 311 -20.01 4.08 17.92
C HIS A 311 -19.50 2.75 18.50
N GLY A 312 -18.19 2.52 18.54
CA GLY A 312 -17.57 1.30 19.07
C GLY A 312 -17.15 0.30 17.98
N SER A 313 -16.37 -0.68 18.38
CA SER A 313 -15.89 -1.78 17.52
C SER A 313 -17.07 -2.61 17.03
N TRP A 314 -17.16 -2.85 15.71
CA TRP A 314 -18.27 -3.63 15.13
C TRP A 314 -19.66 -3.09 15.54
N ALA A 315 -19.80 -1.77 15.62
CA ALA A 315 -21.02 -1.11 16.06
C ALA A 315 -22.25 -1.59 15.28
N ARG A 316 -23.35 -1.79 16.02
CA ARG A 316 -24.64 -2.24 15.49
C ARG A 316 -25.73 -1.22 15.78
N ASP A 317 -26.39 -0.75 14.73
CA ASP A 317 -27.57 0.11 14.84
C ASP A 317 -28.43 -0.04 13.57
N ALA A 318 -29.59 -0.67 13.75
CA ALA A 318 -30.57 -0.96 12.70
C ALA A 318 -31.05 0.31 11.97
N ARG A 319 -30.98 1.49 12.60
CA ARG A 319 -31.33 2.77 11.98
C ARG A 319 -30.42 3.09 10.79
N TYR A 320 -29.12 2.81 10.87
CA TYR A 320 -28.20 3.06 9.77
C TYR A 320 -28.33 2.02 8.65
N VAL A 321 -28.71 0.79 9.00
CA VAL A 321 -29.05 -0.23 8.01
C VAL A 321 -30.33 0.17 7.27
N ALA A 322 -31.36 0.60 7.99
CA ALA A 322 -32.59 1.12 7.39
C ALA A 322 -32.33 2.36 6.50
N LEU A 323 -31.46 3.28 6.94
CA LEU A 323 -31.01 4.42 6.14
C LEU A 323 -30.26 3.98 4.87
N HIS A 324 -29.43 2.94 4.96
CA HIS A 324 -28.75 2.39 3.78
C HIS A 324 -29.75 1.83 2.78
N HIS A 325 -30.76 1.12 3.26
CA HIS A 325 -31.84 0.60 2.44
C HIS A 325 -32.68 1.72 1.83
N SER A 326 -33.04 2.76 2.58
CA SER A 326 -33.82 3.88 2.06
C SER A 326 -33.05 4.65 0.97
N ILE A 327 -31.75 4.88 1.17
CA ILE A 327 -30.88 5.48 0.15
C ILE A 327 -30.86 4.59 -1.09
N LYS A 328 -30.68 3.27 -0.96
CA LYS A 328 -30.70 2.38 -2.13
C LYS A 328 -32.02 2.43 -2.89
N VAL A 329 -33.16 2.44 -2.18
CA VAL A 329 -34.49 2.54 -2.77
C VAL A 329 -34.68 3.87 -3.50
N GLU A 330 -34.33 4.99 -2.85
CA GLU A 330 -34.42 6.34 -3.42
C GLU A 330 -33.59 6.46 -4.69
N LEU A 331 -32.41 5.83 -4.71
CA LEU A 331 -31.51 5.81 -5.86
C LEU A 331 -31.86 4.73 -6.91
N GLY A 332 -32.98 4.00 -6.76
CA GLY A 332 -33.41 2.96 -7.70
C GLY A 332 -32.44 1.78 -7.81
N LEU A 333 -31.62 1.54 -6.79
CA LEU A 333 -30.59 0.49 -6.76
C LEU A 333 -31.17 -0.82 -6.20
N PRO A 334 -30.72 -1.98 -6.70
CA PRO A 334 -31.18 -3.25 -6.18
C PRO A 334 -30.76 -3.45 -4.72
N ILE A 335 -31.72 -3.86 -3.89
CA ILE A 335 -31.49 -4.23 -2.48
C ILE A 335 -30.96 -5.67 -2.45
N PHE A 336 -29.68 -5.85 -2.77
CA PHE A 336 -29.02 -7.11 -2.48
C PHE A 336 -28.58 -7.13 -1.03
N ASP A 337 -29.29 -7.91 -0.22
CA ASP A 337 -28.87 -8.24 1.14
C ASP A 337 -27.82 -9.36 1.09
N ALA A 338 -26.63 -9.02 0.60
CA ALA A 338 -25.49 -9.93 0.51
C ALA A 338 -24.98 -10.38 1.89
N GLN A 339 -25.50 -9.81 2.98
CA GLN A 339 -25.13 -10.12 4.35
C GLN A 339 -26.29 -10.71 5.15
N LYS A 340 -26.93 -11.75 4.59
CA LYS A 340 -27.80 -12.68 5.35
C LYS A 340 -27.06 -13.15 6.62
N GLY A 341 -27.25 -12.45 7.74
CA GLY A 341 -26.68 -12.78 9.05
C GLY A 341 -26.01 -11.63 9.83
N LYS A 342 -25.70 -10.48 9.21
CA LYS A 342 -25.12 -9.30 9.88
C LYS A 342 -26.09 -8.13 9.92
N ARG A 343 -27.32 -8.41 10.36
CA ARG A 343 -28.51 -7.58 10.15
C ARG A 343 -28.42 -6.14 10.68
N ASP A 344 -27.47 -5.83 11.56
CA ASP A 344 -27.43 -4.54 12.25
C ASP A 344 -26.09 -3.79 12.16
N LEU A 345 -25.05 -4.31 11.49
CA LEU A 345 -23.75 -3.62 11.45
C LEU A 345 -23.85 -2.28 10.71
N ILE A 346 -23.27 -1.22 11.28
CA ILE A 346 -23.18 0.07 10.60
C ILE A 346 -22.32 -0.11 9.33
N PRO A 347 -22.87 0.11 8.13
CA PRO A 347 -22.15 -0.16 6.90
C PRO A 347 -21.05 0.90 6.71
N SER A 348 -19.80 0.46 6.72
CA SER A 348 -18.64 1.28 6.38
C SER A 348 -17.72 0.58 5.40
N HIS A 349 -17.33 1.31 4.34
CA HIS A 349 -16.56 0.76 3.21
C HIS A 349 -15.28 1.55 2.91
N SER A 350 -14.64 2.09 3.95
CA SER A 350 -13.32 2.73 3.84
C SER A 350 -12.56 2.60 5.16
N TYR A 351 -11.23 2.65 5.12
CA TYR A 351 -10.45 2.66 6.37
C TYR A 351 -10.70 3.95 7.16
N LEU A 352 -10.77 5.08 6.45
CA LEU A 352 -10.99 6.39 7.07
C LEU A 352 -12.37 6.51 7.70
N LEU A 353 -13.45 6.27 6.94
CA LEU A 353 -14.79 6.41 7.49
C LEU A 353 -15.10 5.30 8.49
N GLY A 354 -14.65 4.07 8.25
CA GLY A 354 -14.86 2.96 9.19
C GLY A 354 -14.21 3.22 10.55
N SER A 355 -12.93 3.62 10.57
CA SER A 355 -12.24 3.96 11.82
C SER A 355 -12.82 5.19 12.50
N TRP A 356 -13.35 6.18 11.77
CA TRP A 356 -14.00 7.33 12.37
C TRP A 356 -15.37 6.94 12.96
N VAL A 357 -16.14 6.11 12.29
CA VAL A 357 -17.38 5.55 12.84
C VAL A 357 -17.08 4.76 14.12
N GLU A 358 -16.05 3.92 14.14
CA GLU A 358 -15.75 3.03 15.27
C GLU A 358 -15.07 3.75 16.45
N ALA A 359 -14.04 4.57 16.19
CA ALA A 359 -13.18 5.19 17.21
C ALA A 359 -13.27 6.73 17.27
N GLY A 360 -14.21 7.33 16.54
CA GLY A 360 -14.39 8.77 16.49
C GLY A 360 -13.22 9.50 15.82
N VAL A 361 -13.03 10.76 16.21
CA VAL A 361 -12.06 11.67 15.58
C VAL A 361 -10.63 11.13 15.65
N LEU A 362 -10.28 10.37 16.70
CA LEU A 362 -8.93 9.82 16.86
C LEU A 362 -8.62 8.75 15.81
N GLY A 363 -9.59 7.91 15.46
CA GLY A 363 -9.45 6.97 14.35
C GLY A 363 -9.35 7.67 13.00
N GLY A 364 -10.21 8.67 12.77
CA GLY A 364 -10.17 9.49 11.57
C GLY A 364 -8.83 10.19 11.36
N LEU A 365 -8.27 10.80 12.41
CA LEU A 365 -6.98 11.50 12.36
C LEU A 365 -5.81 10.57 12.00
N PHE A 366 -5.78 9.34 12.52
CA PHE A 366 -4.75 8.37 12.14
C PHE A 366 -4.77 8.07 10.64
N TRP A 367 -5.95 7.81 10.07
CA TRP A 367 -6.05 7.49 8.64
C TRP A 367 -5.89 8.71 7.74
N LEU A 368 -6.24 9.92 8.20
CA LEU A 368 -5.87 11.17 7.51
C LEU A 368 -4.35 11.35 7.47
N PHE A 369 -3.65 11.07 8.58
CA PHE A 369 -2.20 11.06 8.60
C PHE A 369 -1.63 10.02 7.60
N VAL A 370 -2.13 8.78 7.63
CA VAL A 370 -1.72 7.75 6.67
C VAL A 370 -1.99 8.16 5.22
N LEU A 371 -3.13 8.78 4.94
CA LEU A 371 -3.51 9.27 3.61
C LEU A 371 -2.54 10.33 3.08
N SER A 372 -1.88 11.10 3.95
CA SER A 372 -0.87 12.09 3.53
C SER A 372 0.43 11.46 2.99
N LEU A 373 0.77 10.25 3.45
CA LEU A 373 2.02 9.55 3.09
C LEU A 373 2.15 9.22 1.59
N PRO A 374 1.14 8.65 0.90
CA PRO A 374 1.24 8.38 -0.53
C PRO A 374 1.39 9.67 -1.35
N PHE A 375 0.73 10.77 -0.99
CA PHE A 375 0.92 12.05 -1.69
C PHE A 375 2.33 12.61 -1.51
N ALA A 376 2.86 12.59 -0.28
CA ALA A 376 4.24 12.96 -0.01
C ALA A 376 5.23 12.06 -0.76
N THR A 377 4.93 10.77 -0.84
CA THR A 377 5.74 9.76 -1.55
C THR A 377 5.75 10.03 -3.05
N LEU A 378 4.59 10.21 -3.68
CA LEU A 378 4.47 10.53 -5.11
C LEU A 378 5.19 11.84 -5.46
N PHE A 379 5.05 12.87 -4.62
CA PHE A 379 5.78 14.12 -4.79
C PHE A 379 7.30 13.93 -4.77
N GLN A 380 7.81 13.17 -3.80
CA GLN A 380 9.24 12.87 -3.70
C GLN A 380 9.72 11.92 -4.80
N LEU A 381 8.84 11.08 -5.34
CA LEU A 381 9.13 10.16 -6.44
C LEU A 381 9.45 10.91 -7.73
N LEU A 382 8.76 12.03 -7.99
CA LEU A 382 9.09 12.91 -9.12
C LEU A 382 10.46 13.56 -8.98
N LYS A 383 10.99 13.65 -7.75
CA LYS A 383 12.27 14.32 -7.44
C LYS A 383 13.45 13.37 -7.31
N ARG A 384 13.22 12.06 -7.16
CA ARG A 384 14.28 11.06 -6.92
C ARG A 384 14.26 9.94 -7.95
N GLU A 385 15.43 9.45 -8.34
CA GLU A 385 15.53 8.25 -9.15
C GLU A 385 15.53 7.04 -8.22
N GLU A 386 14.63 6.08 -8.45
CA GLU A 386 14.59 4.84 -7.69
C GLU A 386 14.12 3.70 -8.61
N VAL A 387 14.80 2.56 -8.56
CA VAL A 387 14.49 1.40 -9.40
C VAL A 387 13.13 0.81 -9.00
N LEU A 388 12.79 0.87 -7.72
CA LEU A 388 11.49 0.44 -7.20
C LEU A 388 10.36 1.46 -7.45
N ALA A 389 10.58 2.52 -8.22
CA ALA A 389 9.57 3.56 -8.47
C ALA A 389 8.19 3.01 -8.91
N PRO A 390 8.09 2.01 -9.79
CA PRO A 390 6.80 1.41 -10.16
C PRO A 390 6.07 0.76 -8.97
N LEU A 391 6.79 0.06 -8.08
CA LEU A 391 6.22 -0.55 -6.88
C LEU A 391 5.79 0.50 -5.86
N ILE A 392 6.61 1.55 -5.68
CA ILE A 392 6.28 2.68 -4.80
C ILE A 392 5.01 3.40 -5.29
N ALA A 393 4.90 3.64 -6.61
CA ALA A 393 3.71 4.24 -7.21
C ALA A 393 2.48 3.35 -7.00
N TYR A 394 2.60 2.05 -7.25
CA TYR A 394 1.53 1.08 -6.99
C TYR A 394 1.07 1.04 -5.54
N CYS A 395 1.99 0.90 -4.60
CA CYS A 395 1.67 0.95 -3.17
C CYS A 395 1.02 2.29 -2.78
N SER A 396 1.43 3.40 -3.39
CA SER A 396 0.86 4.72 -3.10
C SER A 396 -0.59 4.83 -3.56
N PHE A 397 -0.89 4.48 -4.82
CA PHE A 397 -2.26 4.52 -5.34
C PHE A 397 -3.16 3.46 -4.69
N ALA A 398 -2.64 2.27 -4.43
CA ALA A 398 -3.37 1.23 -3.72
C ALA A 398 -3.74 1.68 -2.30
N LEU A 399 -2.83 2.34 -1.59
CA LEU A 399 -3.11 2.86 -0.25
C LEU A 399 -4.11 4.03 -0.30
N ILE A 400 -3.99 4.97 -1.25
CA ILE A 400 -5.00 6.04 -1.45
C ILE A 400 -6.38 5.42 -1.65
N TRP A 401 -6.48 4.45 -2.57
CA TRP A 401 -7.73 3.77 -2.85
C TRP A 401 -8.28 3.06 -1.61
N SER A 402 -7.44 2.29 -0.92
CA SER A 402 -7.89 1.50 0.22
C SER A 402 -8.36 2.37 1.40
N VAL A 403 -7.64 3.46 1.69
CA VAL A 403 -8.03 4.38 2.76
C VAL A 403 -9.39 5.04 2.48
N LEU A 404 -9.67 5.35 1.21
CA LEU A 404 -10.89 6.05 0.80
C LEU A 404 -12.07 5.11 0.49
N PHE A 405 -11.81 3.88 0.06
CA PHE A 405 -12.83 3.04 -0.61
C PHE A 405 -12.77 1.53 -0.28
N SER A 406 -11.87 1.07 0.59
CA SER A 406 -11.81 -0.36 0.98
C SER A 406 -12.12 -0.56 2.46
N PRO A 407 -12.84 -1.63 2.85
CA PRO A 407 -13.05 -1.96 4.25
C PRO A 407 -11.76 -2.49 4.89
N PHE A 408 -11.45 -2.06 6.11
CA PHE A 408 -10.26 -2.53 6.82
C PHE A 408 -10.52 -3.88 7.48
N SER A 409 -10.23 -4.97 6.75
CA SER A 409 -10.47 -6.35 7.18
C SER A 409 -9.19 -7.04 7.68
N GLY A 410 -9.32 -8.32 8.08
CA GLY A 410 -8.22 -9.13 8.63
C GLY A 410 -7.05 -9.33 7.68
N SER A 411 -7.27 -9.63 6.40
CA SER A 411 -6.19 -9.83 5.42
C SER A 411 -5.56 -8.52 4.93
N GLU A 412 -6.34 -7.45 4.92
CA GLU A 412 -5.88 -6.13 4.45
C GLU A 412 -4.81 -5.52 5.37
N ARG A 413 -4.77 -5.87 6.66
CA ARG A 413 -3.72 -5.38 7.57
C ARG A 413 -2.30 -5.75 7.14
N PHE A 414 -2.11 -6.87 6.44
CA PHE A 414 -0.81 -7.29 5.93
C PHE A 414 -0.39 -6.45 4.71
N LEU A 415 -1.32 -6.26 3.77
CA LEU A 415 -1.12 -5.48 2.56
C LEU A 415 -0.82 -4.02 2.90
N VAL A 416 -1.59 -3.42 3.82
CA VAL A 416 -1.38 -2.05 4.28
C VAL A 416 -0.05 -1.91 5.01
N SER A 417 0.33 -2.88 5.86
CA SER A 417 1.64 -2.85 6.54
C SER A 417 2.79 -2.82 5.55
N PHE A 418 2.72 -3.64 4.49
CA PHE A 418 3.73 -3.64 3.44
C PHE A 418 3.78 -2.30 2.68
N GLN A 419 2.63 -1.77 2.27
CA GLN A 419 2.53 -0.47 1.62
C GLN A 419 3.14 0.64 2.48
N LEU A 420 2.76 0.72 3.76
CA LEU A 420 3.30 1.70 4.72
C LEU A 420 4.82 1.59 4.81
N VAL A 421 5.37 0.37 4.90
CA VAL A 421 6.83 0.17 5.00
C VAL A 421 7.56 0.61 3.74
N VAL A 422 7.03 0.32 2.55
CA VAL A 422 7.60 0.80 1.27
C VAL A 422 7.61 2.33 1.22
N LEU A 423 6.50 2.96 1.61
CA LEU A 423 6.33 4.42 1.62
C LEU A 423 7.27 5.08 2.64
N PHE A 424 7.30 4.59 3.88
CA PHE A 424 8.21 5.09 4.92
C PHE A 424 9.67 4.92 4.53
N TRP A 425 10.01 3.79 3.92
CA TRP A 425 11.37 3.53 3.47
C TRP A 425 11.78 4.59 2.46
N PHE A 426 10.98 4.80 1.42
CA PHE A 426 11.28 5.78 0.38
C PHE A 426 11.36 7.23 0.92
N LEU A 427 10.44 7.62 1.80
CA LEU A 427 10.42 8.96 2.39
C LEU A 427 11.63 9.20 3.30
N ARG A 428 12.03 8.20 4.10
CA ARG A 428 13.08 8.33 5.13
C ARG A 428 14.49 8.03 4.64
N THR A 429 14.67 7.18 3.63
CA THR A 429 16.02 6.82 3.13
C THR A 429 16.59 7.83 2.15
N GLY A 430 15.77 8.64 1.48
CA GLY A 430 16.28 9.66 0.55
C GLY A 430 17.00 10.87 1.20
N ALA A 431 17.51 10.71 2.42
CA ALA A 431 18.45 11.63 3.07
C ALA A 431 19.81 10.99 3.42
N ILE A 432 19.96 9.65 3.41
CA ILE A 432 21.19 8.98 3.86
C ILE A 432 21.47 7.77 2.97
N SER A 433 22.68 7.75 2.40
CA SER A 433 23.29 6.63 1.68
C SER A 433 22.93 5.27 2.30
N VAL A 434 22.56 4.32 1.43
CA VAL A 434 22.20 2.92 1.72
C VAL A 434 23.32 2.16 2.48
N SER A 435 24.51 2.73 2.62
CA SER A 435 25.65 2.16 3.34
C SER A 435 25.45 1.93 4.85
N VAL A 436 24.37 2.43 5.46
CA VAL A 436 24.08 2.18 6.89
C VAL A 436 23.38 0.83 7.12
N PHE A 437 22.83 0.21 6.08
CA PHE A 437 22.14 -1.08 6.20
C PHE A 437 23.11 -2.23 5.98
N ALA A 438 23.95 -2.51 6.97
CA ALA A 438 24.73 -3.74 6.96
C ALA A 438 23.77 -4.94 6.85
N PRO A 439 24.02 -5.89 5.93
CA PRO A 439 23.24 -7.11 5.88
C PRO A 439 23.33 -7.85 7.21
N LEU A 440 22.36 -8.71 7.51
CA LEU A 440 22.35 -9.60 8.66
C LEU A 440 23.45 -10.67 8.53
N ARG A 441 24.71 -10.27 8.39
CA ARG A 441 25.87 -11.14 8.58
C ARG A 441 26.18 -11.09 10.06
N GLY A 442 26.06 -12.23 10.72
CA GLY A 442 26.40 -12.39 12.13
C GLY A 442 27.80 -11.81 12.39
N LYS A 443 27.98 -11.22 13.57
CA LYS A 443 29.28 -10.75 14.09
C LYS A 443 30.38 -11.68 13.59
N GLN A 444 31.15 -11.26 12.59
CA GLN A 444 32.49 -11.82 12.40
C GLN A 444 33.24 -11.42 13.65
N ARG A 445 33.27 -12.32 14.64
CA ARG A 445 34.18 -12.24 15.77
C ARG A 445 35.56 -12.04 15.18
N GLY A 446 36.23 -10.97 15.61
CA GLY A 446 37.52 -10.57 15.09
C GLY A 446 38.50 -11.73 15.07
N ALA A 447 38.88 -12.15 13.88
CA ALA A 447 40.13 -12.83 13.65
C ALA A 447 41.22 -11.75 13.46
N GLN A 448 41.50 -11.02 14.53
CA GLN A 448 42.72 -10.20 14.66
C GLN A 448 43.15 -10.29 16.11
N GLY A 449 44.12 -11.16 16.35
CA GLY A 449 44.71 -11.37 17.67
C GLY A 449 45.29 -12.76 17.77
N LEU A 450 46.52 -12.90 17.27
CA LEU A 450 47.59 -13.86 17.65
C LEU A 450 48.43 -14.19 16.40
N ALA A 451 49.21 -13.20 15.95
CA ALA A 451 50.54 -13.48 15.42
C ALA A 451 51.48 -13.38 16.62
N GLY A 452 51.89 -14.54 17.13
CA GLY A 452 53.07 -14.71 17.97
C GLY A 452 54.22 -15.18 17.10
#